data_AF-A0A7Y2DDX8-F1
#
_entry.id   AF-A0A7Y2DDX8-F1
#
_cell.length_a   1.000
_cell.length_b   1.000
_cell.length_c   1.000
_cell.angle_alpha   90.00
_cell.angle_beta   90.00
_cell.angle_gamma   90.00
#
_symmetry.space_group_name_H-M   'P 1'
#
loop_
_entity.id
_entity.type
_entity.pdbx_description
1 polymer ?
#
loop_
_entity_poly.entity_id
_entity_poly.type
_entity_poly.pdbx_seq_one_letter_code
_entity_poly.pdbx_strand_id
1 'polypeptide(L)' 'MEGKFFRTILGDKPIEEMGLTYSHEHILIEDSYVTAANPELLLNDVERITQELSDFYKGGGRTVVDTMP' A
#
# COMPACT_ATOMS: atom_id res chain seq x y z
N MET A 1 9.00 19.59 14.03
CA MET A 1 8.55 19.81 12.65
C MET A 1 7.33 20.71 12.73
N GLU A 2 7.46 22.01 12.42
CA GLU A 2 6.31 22.89 12.21
C GLU A 2 5.90 22.77 10.74
N GLY A 3 5.01 21.82 10.44
CA GLY A 3 4.52 21.54 9.09
C GLY A 3 3.57 20.34 9.10
N LYS A 4 2.55 20.34 8.24
CA LYS A 4 1.67 19.18 8.06
C LYS A 4 2.50 18.04 7.44
N PHE A 5 2.31 16.81 7.92
CA PHE A 5 3.02 15.63 7.44
C PHE A 5 2.07 14.45 7.27
N PHE A 6 2.50 13.45 6.52
CA PHE A 6 1.91 12.11 6.52
C PHE A 6 2.96 11.08 6.94
N ARG A 7 2.55 10.06 7.70
CA ARG A 7 3.47 9.03 8.22
C ARG A 7 3.43 7.80 7.31
N THR A 8 4.59 7.42 6.81
CA THR A 8 4.80 6.17 6.06
C THR A 8 5.51 5.14 6.92
N ILE A 9 5.63 3.89 6.44
CA ILE A 9 6.44 2.86 7.09
C ILE A 9 7.94 3.21 7.13
N LEU A 10 8.40 4.16 6.31
CA LEU A 10 9.78 4.67 6.28
C LEU A 10 9.95 5.98 7.08
N GLY A 11 8.89 6.45 7.76
CA GLY A 11 8.88 7.67 8.54
C GLY A 11 7.98 8.79 7.98
N ASP A 12 8.06 9.95 8.61
CA ASP A 12 7.25 11.12 8.28
C ASP A 12 7.75 11.81 7.00
N LYS A 13 6.81 12.20 6.14
CA LYS A 13 7.05 12.91 4.89
C LYS A 13 6.21 14.19 4.81
N PRO A 14 6.72 15.25 4.16
CA PRO A 14 5.96 16.48 3.92
C PRO A 14 4.77 16.20 2.98
N ILE A 15 3.61 16.81 3.21
CA ILE A 15 2.37 16.51 2.45
C ILE A 15 2.49 16.74 0.94
N GLU A 16 3.43 17.60 0.52
CA GLU A 16 3.72 17.91 -0.88
C GLU A 16 4.30 16.69 -1.62
N GLU A 17 4.90 15.74 -0.91
CA GLU A 17 5.41 14.48 -1.48
C GLU A 17 4.33 13.41 -1.69
N MET A 18 3.11 13.61 -1.19
CA MET A 18 2.07 12.57 -1.20
C MET A 18 1.64 12.19 -2.63
N GLY A 19 1.64 13.16 -3.56
CA GLY A 19 1.37 12.93 -4.99
C GLY A 19 0.04 12.21 -5.29
N LEU A 20 -0.04 11.53 -6.44
CA LEU A 20 -1.20 10.67 -6.75
C LEU A 20 -1.28 9.55 -5.72
N THR A 21 -2.39 9.53 -4.99
CA THR A 21 -2.60 8.67 -3.83
C THR A 21 -3.76 7.73 -4.06
N TYR A 22 -3.52 6.42 -3.91
CA TYR A 22 -4.58 5.44 -3.72
C TYR A 22 -4.83 5.30 -2.22
N SER A 23 -5.95 5.87 -1.78
CA SER A 23 -6.25 6.10 -0.37
C SER A 23 -6.81 4.89 0.38
N HIS A 24 -7.15 3.81 -0.33
CA HIS A 24 -7.70 2.60 0.25
C HIS A 24 -7.38 1.40 -0.63
N GLU A 25 -6.31 0.69 -0.30
CA GLU A 25 -5.90 -0.54 -1.00
C GLU A 25 -5.60 -1.64 0.01
N HIS A 26 -5.46 -2.86 -0.48
CA HIS A 26 -4.96 -4.00 0.29
C HIS A 26 -3.70 -4.52 -0.42
N ILE A 27 -2.53 -4.18 0.11
CA ILE A 27 -1.24 -4.48 -0.54
C ILE A 27 -0.83 -5.93 -0.28
N LEU A 28 -0.99 -6.39 0.96
CA LEU A 28 -0.64 -7.75 1.38
C LEU A 28 -1.73 -8.29 2.29
N ILE A 29 -2.29 -9.45 1.94
CA ILE A 29 -3.21 -10.20 2.78
C ILE A 29 -2.60 -11.59 3.00
N GLU A 30 -2.22 -11.86 4.23
CA GLU A 30 -1.56 -13.11 4.62
C GLU A 30 -2.58 -14.21 5.00
N ASP A 31 -2.05 -15.38 5.33
CA ASP A 31 -2.85 -16.48 5.86
C ASP A 31 -3.64 -16.08 7.12
N SER A 32 -4.90 -16.50 7.18
CA SER A 32 -5.81 -16.26 8.28
C SER A 32 -7.02 -17.18 8.17
N TYR A 33 -7.89 -17.15 9.19
CA TYR A 33 -9.18 -17.84 9.11
C TYR A 33 -10.03 -17.37 7.92
N VAL A 34 -9.96 -16.08 7.57
CA VAL A 34 -10.74 -15.50 6.47
C VAL A 34 -10.24 -15.97 5.12
N THR A 35 -8.91 -16.01 4.92
CA THR A 35 -8.31 -16.51 3.67
C THR A 35 -8.39 -18.04 3.56
N ALA A 36 -8.45 -18.76 4.68
CA ALA A 36 -8.76 -20.19 4.67
C ALA A 36 -10.19 -20.48 4.17
N ALA A 37 -11.15 -19.63 4.54
CA ALA A 37 -12.54 -19.74 4.08
C ALA A 37 -12.74 -19.16 2.66
N ASN A 38 -11.91 -18.21 2.24
CA ASN A 38 -11.98 -17.50 0.96
C ASN A 38 -10.57 -17.38 0.36
N PRO A 39 -10.06 -18.44 -0.30
CA PRO A 39 -8.67 -18.51 -0.77
C PRO A 39 -8.26 -17.40 -1.75
N GLU A 40 -9.21 -16.82 -2.48
CA GLU A 40 -9.02 -15.70 -3.40
C GLU A 40 -8.62 -14.40 -2.71
N LEU A 41 -8.85 -14.29 -1.40
CA LEU A 41 -8.42 -13.14 -0.60
C LEU A 41 -6.94 -13.23 -0.21
N LEU A 42 -6.26 -14.35 -0.43
CA LEU A 42 -4.84 -14.47 -0.13
C LEU A 42 -4.00 -13.71 -1.17
N LEU A 43 -3.34 -12.63 -0.72
CA LEU A 43 -2.49 -11.76 -1.53
C LEU A 43 -1.10 -11.66 -0.88
N ASN A 44 -0.28 -12.71 -0.98
CA ASN A 44 1.01 -12.82 -0.28
C ASN A 44 2.22 -13.07 -1.19
N ASP A 45 2.07 -12.91 -2.50
CA ASP A 45 3.17 -12.99 -3.46
C ASP A 45 3.90 -11.64 -3.56
N VAL A 46 5.00 -11.51 -2.81
CA VAL A 46 5.81 -10.29 -2.72
C VAL A 46 6.36 -9.86 -4.09
N GLU A 47 6.70 -10.80 -4.98
CA GLU A 47 7.23 -10.46 -6.31
C GLU A 47 6.14 -9.81 -7.17
N ARG A 48 4.92 -10.36 -7.16
CA ARG A 48 3.77 -9.79 -7.88
C ARG A 48 3.35 -8.44 -7.30
N ILE A 49 3.28 -8.33 -5.97
CA ILE A 49 2.97 -7.07 -5.29
C ILE A 49 3.99 -5.99 -5.69
N THR A 50 5.28 -6.34 -5.69
CA THR A 50 6.35 -5.41 -6.09
C THR A 50 6.19 -4.97 -7.54
N GLN A 51 5.81 -5.88 -8.43
CA GLN A 51 5.58 -5.57 -9.85
C GLN A 51 4.41 -4.58 -10.01
N GLU A 52 3.26 -4.83 -9.37
CA GLU A 52 2.10 -3.94 -9.48
C GLU A 52 2.37 -2.54 -8.89
N LEU A 53 3.01 -2.47 -7.71
CA LEU A 53 3.40 -1.19 -7.11
C LEU A 53 4.41 -0.43 -7.97
N SER A 54 5.34 -1.16 -8.62
CA SER A 54 6.31 -0.57 -9.56
C SER A 54 5.61 -0.02 -10.80
N ASP A 55 4.60 -0.71 -11.31
CA ASP A 55 3.85 -0.27 -12.49
C ASP A 55 2.94 0.92 -12.14
N PHE A 56 2.33 0.94 -10.96
CA PHE A 56 1.64 2.11 -10.42
C PHE A 56 2.58 3.33 -10.33
N TYR A 57 3.80 3.14 -9.80
CA TYR A 57 4.79 4.20 -9.71
C TYR A 57 5.21 4.74 -11.08
N LYS A 58 5.45 3.85 -12.06
CA LYS A 58 5.72 4.22 -13.46
C LYS A 58 4.56 4.95 -14.11
N GLY A 59 3.31 4.62 -13.73
CA GLY A 59 2.09 5.29 -14.15
C GLY A 59 1.87 6.67 -13.50
N GLY A 60 2.74 7.11 -12.58
CA GLY A 60 2.66 8.40 -11.91
C GLY A 60 2.15 8.34 -10.45
N GLY A 61 1.82 7.14 -9.97
CA GLY A 61 1.47 6.89 -8.57
C GLY A 61 2.59 7.23 -7.59
N ARG A 62 2.25 7.72 -6.39
CA ARG A 62 3.24 8.10 -5.37
C ARG A 62 2.96 7.54 -3.98
N THR A 63 1.68 7.43 -3.60
CA THR A 63 1.31 6.92 -2.28
C THR A 63 0.22 5.87 -2.42
N VAL A 64 0.34 4.79 -1.66
CA VAL A 64 -0.70 3.79 -1.46
C VAL A 64 -0.90 3.63 0.04
N VAL A 65 -2.15 3.68 0.49
CA VAL A 65 -2.51 3.43 1.89
C VAL A 65 -3.02 2.00 2.00
N ASP A 66 -2.20 1.14 2.60
CA ASP A 66 -2.62 -0.21 2.95
C ASP A 66 -3.63 -0.15 4.10
N THR A 67 -4.83 -0.67 3.84
CA THR A 67 -5.99 -0.61 4.75
C THR A 67 -6.35 -2.02 5.20
N MET A 68 -5.35 -2.85 5.53
CA MET A 68 -5.56 -4.12 6.22
C MET A 68 -6.26 -3.87 7.57
N PRO A 69 -7.41 -4.51 7.84
CA PRO A 69 -8.17 -4.33 9.07
C PRO A 69 -7.51 -4.98 10.31
#